data_AF-A0A7S1ZXP6-F1
#
_entry.id   AF-A0A7S1ZXP6-F1
#
_cell.length_a   1.000
_cell.length_b   1.000
_cell.length_c   1.000
_cell.angle_alpha   90.00
_cell.angle_beta   90.00
_cell.angle_gamma   90.00
#
_symmetry.space_group_name_H-M   'P 1'
#
loop_
_entity.id
_entity.type
_entity.pdbx_description
1 polymer ?
#
loop_
_entity_poly.entity_id
_entity_poly.type
_entity_poly.pdbx_seq_one_letter_code
_entity_poly.pdbx_strand_id
1 'polypeptide(L)'
;MTYYQAEWPLLILCPASLRHTWPSEIEKFIPSLPTSAIYVVSGFDDADFYSNPNKRKRIKIVVATYSLLQTRSAAARVLDQFNFRCVIADESHNLKERTSQRCKLAMPLLQKANRLILLSGTPALARPVELWSQLNCLDADLFGSYTAYTKQFCNARRGRFGWDVTGLSNADELHEKLKTIMVRRLKSDVLSELPPKQRSIVPVKIDTEHGKSCRELMEDMQSARQSVDELVGADAYGANFEARRLLMQAYQSSGIGKAKSVSEFVLDWLAGSTTQKVLVFAHHKEVMDTLEAAISKKLKGVGHIRIDGAVPPAERAMRVRKFQTNGRIRVALLSVTAAGVGLTLTAATSVIFAELHWTPGVLAQAEDRCHR
;
A
#
# COMPACT_ATOMS: atom_id res chain seq x y z
N MET A 1 -26.17 -16.46 0.38
CA MET A 1 -26.63 -16.07 -0.97
C MET A 1 -25.44 -15.57 -1.76
N THR A 2 -25.21 -16.14 -2.95
CA THR A 2 -24.21 -15.65 -3.91
C THR A 2 -24.92 -14.74 -4.92
N TYR A 3 -24.65 -13.44 -4.83
CA TYR A 3 -25.25 -12.46 -5.74
C TYR A 3 -24.53 -12.45 -7.10
N TYR A 4 -25.27 -12.24 -8.17
CA TYR A 4 -24.77 -12.09 -9.56
C TYR A 4 -23.96 -13.27 -10.11
N GLN A 5 -24.06 -14.46 -9.51
CA GLN A 5 -23.35 -15.66 -9.95
C GLN A 5 -23.66 -16.05 -11.41
N ALA A 6 -24.88 -15.73 -11.88
CA ALA A 6 -25.30 -15.96 -13.27
C ALA A 6 -24.50 -15.13 -14.29
N GLU A 7 -23.88 -14.03 -13.86
CA GLU A 7 -23.12 -13.15 -14.74
C GLU A 7 -21.64 -13.51 -14.82
N TRP A 8 -21.14 -14.39 -13.95
CA TRP A 8 -19.73 -14.80 -13.94
C TRP A 8 -19.29 -15.34 -15.31
N PRO A 9 -18.05 -15.03 -15.75
CA PRO A 9 -16.85 -15.10 -14.92
C PRO A 9 -16.51 -13.83 -14.12
N LEU A 10 -16.03 -14.04 -12.89
CA LEU A 10 -15.56 -13.03 -11.95
C LEU A 10 -14.03 -12.94 -11.97
N LEU A 11 -13.50 -11.72 -12.08
CA LEU A 11 -12.09 -11.42 -11.83
C LEU A 11 -11.92 -10.78 -10.45
N ILE A 12 -10.99 -11.29 -9.67
CA ILE A 12 -10.50 -10.64 -8.45
C ILE A 12 -9.06 -10.19 -8.71
N LEU A 13 -8.85 -8.88 -8.76
CA LEU A 13 -7.55 -8.25 -8.91
C LEU A 13 -7.09 -7.72 -7.55
N CYS A 14 -5.99 -8.25 -7.00
CA CYS A 14 -5.55 -7.93 -5.64
C CYS A 14 -4.01 -7.72 -5.54
N PRO A 15 -3.49 -7.21 -4.42
CA PRO A 15 -2.07 -7.21 -4.13
C PRO A 15 -1.50 -8.63 -4.04
N ALA A 16 -0.19 -8.79 -4.31
CA ALA A 16 0.47 -10.09 -4.25
C ALA A 16 0.40 -10.76 -2.86
N SER A 17 0.32 -9.98 -1.79
CA SER A 17 0.16 -10.50 -0.42
C SER A 17 -1.18 -11.18 -0.17
N LEU A 18 -2.22 -10.85 -0.93
CA LEU A 18 -3.58 -11.37 -0.76
C LEU A 18 -3.93 -12.48 -1.75
N ARG A 19 -3.02 -12.84 -2.66
CA ARG A 19 -3.21 -13.85 -3.71
C ARG A 19 -3.78 -15.17 -3.19
N HIS A 20 -3.28 -15.64 -2.05
CA HIS A 20 -3.70 -16.91 -1.45
C HIS A 20 -4.81 -16.75 -0.40
N THR A 21 -4.97 -15.55 0.16
CA THR A 21 -6.04 -15.25 1.12
C THR A 21 -7.41 -15.30 0.45
N TRP A 22 -7.55 -14.72 -0.75
CA TRP A 22 -8.82 -14.68 -1.47
C TRP A 22 -9.42 -16.09 -1.73
N PRO A 23 -8.68 -17.05 -2.32
CA PRO A 23 -9.18 -18.42 -2.48
C PRO A 23 -9.61 -19.07 -1.16
N SER A 24 -8.81 -18.96 -0.09
CA SER A 24 -9.13 -19.55 1.21
C SER A 24 -10.40 -18.95 1.83
N GLU A 25 -10.60 -17.64 1.74
CA GLU A 25 -11.81 -17.00 2.24
C GLU A 25 -13.03 -17.33 1.37
N ILE A 26 -12.87 -17.48 0.05
CA ILE A 26 -13.95 -17.91 -0.85
C ILE A 26 -14.40 -19.34 -0.50
N GLU A 27 -13.46 -20.27 -0.30
CA GLU A 27 -13.76 -21.66 0.08
C GLU A 27 -14.50 -21.73 1.42
N LYS A 28 -14.09 -20.89 2.39
CA LYS A 28 -14.72 -20.79 3.70
C LYS A 28 -16.14 -20.22 3.64
N PHE A 29 -16.35 -19.14 2.89
CA PHE A 29 -17.62 -18.42 2.88
C PHE A 29 -18.59 -18.84 1.77
N ILE A 30 -18.12 -19.57 0.76
CA ILE A 30 -18.91 -20.10 -0.36
C ILE A 30 -18.59 -21.60 -0.55
N PRO A 31 -18.91 -22.46 0.44
CA PRO A 31 -18.52 -23.87 0.41
C PRO A 31 -19.18 -24.68 -0.72
N SER A 32 -20.26 -24.17 -1.32
CA SER A 32 -20.92 -24.77 -2.47
C SER A 32 -20.15 -24.59 -3.79
N LEU A 33 -19.17 -23.68 -3.84
CA LEU A 33 -18.35 -23.46 -5.02
C LEU A 33 -17.17 -24.45 -5.01
N PRO A 34 -17.06 -25.35 -6.00
CA PRO A 34 -15.95 -26.30 -6.03
C PRO A 34 -14.62 -25.56 -6.23
N THR A 35 -13.57 -26.01 -5.55
CA THR A 35 -12.21 -25.42 -5.65
C THR A 35 -11.71 -25.34 -7.10
N SER A 36 -12.07 -26.33 -7.93
CA SER A 36 -11.77 -26.34 -9.36
C SER A 36 -12.39 -25.20 -10.18
N ALA A 37 -13.34 -24.46 -9.63
CA ALA A 37 -13.94 -23.27 -10.25
C ALA A 37 -13.15 -21.99 -9.96
N ILE A 38 -12.15 -22.04 -9.07
CA ILE A 38 -11.28 -20.93 -8.71
C ILE A 38 -9.91 -21.17 -9.35
N TYR A 39 -9.44 -20.21 -10.14
CA TYR A 39 -8.10 -20.23 -10.72
C TYR A 39 -7.24 -19.11 -10.15
N VAL A 40 -6.06 -19.45 -9.63
CA VAL A 40 -5.10 -18.47 -9.11
C VAL A 40 -3.97 -18.33 -10.11
N VAL A 41 -3.82 -17.15 -10.71
CA VAL A 41 -2.76 -16.89 -11.68
C VAL A 41 -1.41 -16.83 -10.96
N SER A 42 -0.55 -17.79 -11.28
CA SER A 42 0.69 -18.07 -10.56
C SER A 42 1.86 -17.18 -11.00
N GLY A 43 1.91 -16.79 -12.28
CA GLY A 43 3.04 -16.05 -12.86
C GLY A 43 2.73 -15.33 -14.17
N PHE A 44 3.75 -14.70 -14.76
CA PHE A 44 3.60 -13.88 -15.96
C PHE A 44 3.19 -14.66 -17.21
N ASP A 45 3.61 -15.93 -17.29
CA ASP A 45 3.36 -16.83 -18.42
C ASP A 45 2.17 -17.75 -18.20
N ASP A 46 1.51 -17.62 -17.04
CA ASP A 46 0.36 -18.45 -16.68
C ASP A 46 -0.90 -18.01 -17.44
N ALA A 47 -1.14 -18.70 -18.55
CA ALA A 47 -2.30 -18.54 -19.42
C ALA A 47 -3.18 -19.79 -19.48
N ASP A 48 -2.90 -20.82 -18.68
CA ASP A 48 -3.51 -22.14 -18.80
C ASP A 48 -5.03 -22.12 -18.54
N PHE A 49 -5.49 -21.23 -17.66
CA PHE A 49 -6.92 -21.01 -17.40
C PHE A 49 -7.71 -20.58 -18.64
N TYR A 50 -7.05 -19.93 -19.60
CA TYR A 50 -7.63 -19.48 -20.86
C TYR A 50 -7.37 -20.49 -21.99
N SER A 51 -6.11 -20.94 -22.12
CA SER A 51 -5.65 -21.77 -23.23
C SER A 51 -6.18 -23.21 -23.19
N ASN A 52 -6.51 -23.73 -22.01
CA ASN A 52 -7.05 -25.08 -21.85
C ASN A 52 -8.60 -25.06 -21.86
N PRO A 53 -9.27 -25.55 -22.92
CA PRO A 53 -10.72 -25.45 -23.06
C PRO A 53 -11.50 -26.18 -21.96
N ASN A 54 -10.95 -27.30 -21.46
CA ASN A 54 -11.57 -28.10 -20.41
C ASN A 54 -11.55 -27.38 -19.06
N LYS A 55 -10.44 -26.70 -18.74
CA LYS A 55 -10.36 -25.85 -17.54
C LYS A 55 -11.23 -24.61 -17.69
N ARG A 56 -11.15 -23.92 -18.83
CA ARG A 56 -11.89 -22.68 -19.12
C ARG A 56 -13.39 -22.81 -18.87
N LYS A 57 -14.01 -23.93 -19.26
CA LYS A 57 -15.45 -24.20 -19.02
C LYS A 57 -15.83 -24.31 -17.55
N ARG A 58 -14.90 -24.76 -16.69
CA ARG A 58 -15.13 -25.00 -15.26
C ARG A 58 -14.84 -23.77 -14.41
N ILE A 59 -13.93 -22.93 -14.85
CA ILE A 59 -13.51 -21.74 -14.11
C ILE A 59 -14.65 -20.72 -14.06
N LYS A 60 -14.90 -20.23 -12.84
CA LYS A 60 -15.89 -19.20 -12.54
C LYS A 60 -15.26 -17.96 -11.93
N ILE A 61 -14.19 -18.13 -11.17
CA ILE A 61 -13.45 -17.04 -10.52
C ILE A 61 -11.97 -17.14 -10.92
N VAL A 62 -11.39 -16.03 -11.35
CA VAL A 62 -9.95 -15.90 -11.57
C VAL A 62 -9.40 -14.89 -10.57
N VAL A 63 -8.37 -15.28 -9.81
CA VAL A 63 -7.64 -14.42 -8.89
C VAL A 63 -6.30 -14.07 -9.54
N ALA A 64 -6.08 -12.78 -9.81
CA ALA A 64 -4.86 -12.26 -10.39
C ALA A 64 -4.29 -11.12 -9.53
N THR A 65 -3.00 -10.83 -9.69
CA THR A 65 -2.34 -9.76 -8.95
C THR A 65 -1.96 -8.59 -9.83
N TYR A 66 -2.01 -7.37 -9.29
CA TYR A 66 -1.62 -6.15 -10.01
C TYR A 66 -0.21 -6.21 -10.61
N SER A 67 0.71 -6.97 -10.00
CA SER A 67 2.09 -7.14 -10.48
C SER A 67 2.17 -7.87 -11.82
N LEU A 68 1.16 -8.67 -12.18
CA LEU A 68 1.10 -9.43 -13.42
C LEU A 68 0.66 -8.58 -14.62
N LEU A 69 0.06 -7.41 -14.38
CA LEU A 69 -0.38 -6.49 -15.42
C LEU A 69 0.81 -5.76 -16.06
N GLN A 70 1.53 -6.47 -16.92
CA GLN A 70 2.64 -5.98 -17.72
C GLN A 70 2.44 -6.34 -19.18
N THR A 71 2.88 -5.49 -20.11
CA THR A 71 2.61 -5.62 -21.56
C THR A 71 3.11 -6.93 -22.15
N ARG A 72 4.22 -7.47 -21.64
CA ARG A 72 4.80 -8.74 -22.12
C ARG A 72 4.17 -9.98 -21.47
N SER A 73 3.38 -9.81 -20.41
CA SER A 73 2.79 -10.92 -19.67
C SER A 73 1.73 -11.65 -20.52
N ALA A 74 1.87 -12.96 -20.65
CA ALA A 74 0.84 -13.78 -21.24
C ALA A 74 -0.45 -13.75 -20.40
N ALA A 75 -0.31 -13.79 -19.07
CA ALA A 75 -1.43 -13.64 -18.14
C ALA A 75 -2.23 -12.36 -18.38
N ALA A 76 -1.58 -11.19 -18.48
CA ALA A 76 -2.27 -9.92 -18.74
C ALA A 76 -3.07 -9.94 -20.06
N ARG A 77 -2.52 -10.56 -21.11
CA ARG A 77 -3.20 -10.68 -22.41
C ARG A 77 -4.44 -11.56 -22.33
N VAL A 78 -4.34 -12.73 -21.70
CA VAL A 78 -5.49 -13.63 -21.60
C VAL A 78 -6.56 -13.13 -20.64
N LEU A 79 -6.18 -12.34 -19.63
CA LEU A 79 -7.13 -11.65 -18.75
C LEU A 79 -8.03 -10.69 -19.56
N ASP A 80 -7.47 -9.96 -20.53
CA ASP A 80 -8.25 -9.07 -21.40
C ASP A 80 -9.18 -9.81 -22.37
N GLN A 81 -8.81 -11.03 -22.75
CA GLN A 81 -9.57 -11.86 -23.69
C GLN A 81 -10.65 -12.72 -23.01
N PHE A 82 -10.56 -12.98 -21.70
CA PHE A 82 -11.49 -13.88 -21.00
C PHE A 82 -12.89 -13.28 -20.82
N ASN A 83 -13.07 -11.97 -21.05
CA ASN A 83 -14.34 -11.24 -20.99
C ASN A 83 -15.06 -11.37 -19.62
N PHE A 84 -14.40 -10.89 -18.57
CA PHE A 84 -14.98 -10.84 -17.22
C PHE A 84 -16.16 -9.88 -17.17
N ARG A 85 -17.32 -10.36 -16.73
CA ARG A 85 -18.54 -9.54 -16.55
C ARG A 85 -18.61 -8.93 -15.17
N CYS A 86 -17.97 -9.56 -14.20
CA CYS A 86 -17.84 -9.03 -12.84
C CYS A 86 -16.36 -8.86 -12.51
N VAL A 87 -16.00 -7.73 -11.91
CA VAL A 87 -14.63 -7.48 -11.45
C VAL A 87 -14.66 -6.88 -10.05
N ILE A 88 -13.86 -7.45 -9.16
CA ILE A 88 -13.50 -6.89 -7.86
C ILE A 88 -12.03 -6.49 -7.93
N ALA A 89 -11.74 -5.21 -7.76
CA ALA A 89 -10.37 -4.73 -7.62
C ALA A 89 -10.12 -4.34 -6.16
N ASP A 90 -9.41 -5.22 -5.45
CA ASP A 90 -9.07 -5.06 -4.04
C ASP A 90 -7.81 -4.20 -3.89
N GLU A 91 -7.74 -3.41 -2.82
CA GLU A 91 -6.74 -2.34 -2.63
C GLU A 91 -6.55 -1.49 -3.90
N SER A 92 -7.66 -0.97 -4.43
CA SER A 92 -7.74 -0.25 -5.72
C SER A 92 -6.85 1.01 -5.81
N HIS A 93 -6.32 1.50 -4.69
CA HIS A 93 -5.29 2.53 -4.65
C HIS A 93 -4.02 2.14 -5.44
N ASN A 94 -3.82 0.85 -5.75
CA ASN A 94 -2.79 0.36 -6.68
C ASN A 94 -2.93 0.90 -8.12
N LEU A 95 -4.11 1.45 -8.46
CA LEU A 95 -4.45 2.03 -9.76
C LEU A 95 -4.33 3.57 -9.78
N LYS A 96 -3.89 4.20 -8.70
CA LYS A 96 -3.86 5.68 -8.57
C LYS A 96 -3.05 6.42 -9.62
N GLU A 97 -1.99 5.78 -10.15
CA GLU A 97 -1.09 6.40 -11.11
C GLU A 97 -1.55 6.08 -12.54
N ARG A 98 -2.29 7.01 -13.15
CA ARG A 98 -2.90 6.82 -14.49
C ARG A 98 -1.89 6.51 -15.59
N THR A 99 -0.65 6.97 -15.44
CA THR A 99 0.38 6.82 -16.48
C THR A 99 1.10 5.47 -16.38
N SER A 100 0.95 4.79 -15.24
CA SER A 100 1.56 3.48 -14.99
C SER A 100 1.06 2.43 -15.97
N GLN A 101 1.95 1.54 -16.38
CA GLN A 101 1.62 0.40 -17.23
C GLN A 101 0.49 -0.45 -16.63
N ARG A 102 0.55 -0.67 -15.31
CA ARG A 102 -0.50 -1.38 -14.55
C ARG A 102 -1.86 -0.73 -14.75
N CYS A 103 -1.99 0.58 -14.52
CA CYS A 103 -3.27 1.27 -14.67
C CYS A 103 -3.75 1.21 -16.12
N LYS A 104 -2.88 1.45 -17.10
CA LYS A 104 -3.22 1.41 -18.53
C LYS A 104 -3.74 0.03 -18.97
N LEU A 105 -3.20 -1.06 -18.40
CA LEU A 105 -3.64 -2.42 -18.69
C LEU A 105 -4.87 -2.84 -17.86
N ALA A 106 -5.03 -2.30 -16.65
CA ALA A 106 -6.20 -2.57 -15.82
C ALA A 106 -7.46 -1.89 -16.34
N MET A 107 -7.37 -0.61 -16.74
CA MET A 107 -8.55 0.20 -17.09
C MET A 107 -9.49 -0.48 -18.11
N PRO A 108 -9.01 -1.03 -19.25
CA PRO A 108 -9.88 -1.72 -20.20
C PRO A 108 -10.58 -2.95 -19.59
N LEU A 109 -9.89 -3.70 -18.71
CA LEU A 109 -10.46 -4.85 -18.01
C LEU A 109 -11.61 -4.43 -17.09
N LEU A 110 -11.41 -3.34 -16.35
CA LEU A 110 -12.37 -2.83 -15.37
C LEU A 110 -13.60 -2.22 -16.06
N GLN A 111 -13.39 -1.44 -17.12
CA GLN A 111 -14.45 -0.72 -17.84
C GLN A 111 -15.29 -1.63 -18.75
N LYS A 112 -14.76 -2.78 -19.19
CA LYS A 112 -15.53 -3.79 -19.96
C LYS A 112 -16.51 -4.58 -19.08
N ALA A 113 -16.33 -4.57 -17.77
CA ALA A 113 -17.15 -5.34 -16.85
C ALA A 113 -18.55 -4.74 -16.73
N ASN A 114 -19.58 -5.59 -16.69
CA ASN A 114 -20.94 -5.16 -16.39
C ASN A 114 -21.07 -4.71 -14.93
N ARG A 115 -20.26 -5.29 -14.04
CA ARG A 115 -20.23 -4.98 -12.61
C ARG A 115 -18.80 -4.80 -12.14
N LEU A 116 -18.50 -3.61 -11.62
CA LEU A 116 -17.19 -3.27 -11.07
C LEU A 116 -17.35 -2.85 -9.60
N ILE A 117 -16.56 -3.46 -8.72
CA ILE A 117 -16.43 -3.07 -7.32
C ILE A 117 -14.96 -2.77 -7.04
N LEU A 118 -14.69 -1.54 -6.59
CA LEU A 118 -13.37 -1.15 -6.11
C LEU A 118 -13.37 -1.19 -4.57
N LEU A 119 -12.45 -1.95 -3.97
CA LEU A 119 -12.29 -2.03 -2.53
C LEU A 119 -10.99 -1.34 -2.14
N SER A 120 -11.05 -0.42 -1.17
CA SER A 120 -9.87 0.20 -0.59
C SER A 120 -10.20 0.82 0.75
N GLY A 121 -9.35 0.61 1.75
CA GLY A 121 -9.43 1.35 3.02
C GLY A 121 -9.01 2.81 2.88
N THR A 122 -8.23 3.12 1.84
CA THR A 122 -7.68 4.46 1.56
C THR A 122 -7.61 4.67 0.04
N PRO A 123 -8.72 5.01 -0.63
CA PRO A 123 -8.76 5.13 -2.10
C PRO A 123 -7.82 6.22 -2.63
N ALA A 124 -7.64 7.32 -1.89
CA ALA A 124 -6.53 8.26 -2.07
C ALA A 124 -5.55 8.10 -0.91
N LEU A 125 -4.24 8.08 -1.22
CA LEU A 125 -3.19 7.94 -0.21
C LEU A 125 -2.66 9.30 0.25
N ALA A 126 -2.72 10.33 -0.61
CA ALA A 126 -2.27 11.68 -0.30
C ALA A 126 -3.09 12.79 -0.97
N ARG A 127 -3.53 12.62 -2.22
CA ARG A 127 -4.01 13.75 -3.05
C ARG A 127 -5.27 13.40 -3.85
N PRO A 128 -6.16 14.36 -4.14
CA PRO A 128 -7.40 14.11 -4.89
C PRO A 128 -7.16 13.60 -6.31
N VAL A 129 -6.04 13.97 -6.95
CA VAL A 129 -5.67 13.48 -8.29
C VAL A 129 -5.55 11.95 -8.37
N GLU A 130 -5.21 11.31 -7.25
CA GLU A 130 -5.07 9.85 -7.15
C GLU A 130 -6.40 9.09 -7.28
N LEU A 131 -7.53 9.78 -7.12
CA LEU A 131 -8.86 9.19 -7.27
C LEU A 131 -9.26 9.04 -8.74
N TRP A 132 -8.79 9.92 -9.63
CA TRP A 132 -9.36 10.04 -10.97
C TRP A 132 -9.39 8.73 -11.75
N SER A 133 -8.32 7.95 -11.72
CA SER A 133 -8.27 6.68 -12.45
C SER A 133 -9.32 5.68 -11.94
N GLN A 134 -9.55 5.62 -10.63
CA GLN A 134 -10.56 4.76 -10.01
C GLN A 134 -11.97 5.24 -10.36
N LEU A 135 -12.20 6.55 -10.26
CA LEU A 135 -13.48 7.18 -10.59
C LEU A 135 -13.84 6.96 -12.07
N ASN A 136 -12.89 7.19 -12.97
CA ASN A 136 -13.07 7.00 -14.41
C ASN A 136 -13.29 5.52 -14.79
N CYS A 137 -12.86 4.56 -13.96
CA CYS A 137 -13.20 3.15 -14.17
C CYS A 137 -14.64 2.83 -13.76
N LEU A 138 -15.15 3.47 -12.72
CA LEU A 138 -16.52 3.28 -12.23
C LEU A 138 -17.54 3.97 -13.13
N ASP A 139 -17.27 5.22 -13.47
CA ASP A 139 -18.13 6.06 -14.30
C ASP A 139 -17.28 7.14 -14.99
N ALA A 140 -17.12 7.02 -16.31
CA ALA A 140 -16.30 7.94 -17.10
C ALA A 140 -16.97 9.32 -17.29
N ASP A 141 -18.29 9.39 -17.14
CA ASP A 141 -19.07 10.60 -17.41
C ASP A 141 -19.20 11.47 -16.15
N LEU A 142 -19.31 10.85 -14.96
CA LEU A 142 -19.56 11.54 -13.68
C LEU A 142 -18.52 12.61 -13.31
N PHE A 143 -17.25 12.37 -13.68
CA PHE A 143 -16.10 13.24 -13.36
C PHE A 143 -15.41 13.82 -14.61
N GLY A 144 -15.87 13.44 -15.80
CA GLY A 144 -15.35 13.88 -17.08
C GLY A 144 -13.88 13.57 -17.33
N SER A 145 -13.32 14.26 -18.33
CA SER A 145 -11.92 14.06 -18.72
C SER A 145 -10.95 14.43 -17.59
N TYR A 146 -9.75 13.82 -17.62
CA TYR A 146 -8.67 14.12 -16.67
C TYR A 146 -8.38 15.62 -16.53
N THR A 147 -8.38 16.35 -17.65
CA THR A 147 -8.14 17.79 -17.67
C THR A 147 -9.26 18.57 -16.98
N ALA A 148 -10.52 18.16 -17.15
CA ALA A 148 -11.65 18.77 -16.47
C ALA A 148 -11.57 18.50 -14.95
N TYR A 149 -11.38 17.24 -14.57
CA TYR A 149 -11.26 16.83 -13.17
C TYR A 149 -10.14 17.57 -12.44
N THR A 150 -8.95 17.64 -13.05
CA THR A 150 -7.78 18.27 -12.40
C THR A 150 -7.95 19.78 -12.24
N LYS A 151 -8.53 20.46 -13.23
CA LYS A 151 -8.88 21.89 -13.09
C LYS A 151 -9.90 22.13 -11.99
N GLN A 152 -10.91 21.27 -11.88
CA GLN A 152 -12.01 21.45 -10.94
C GLN A 152 -11.62 21.08 -9.51
N PHE A 153 -10.95 19.95 -9.29
CA PHE A 153 -10.76 19.38 -7.95
C PHE A 153 -9.31 19.34 -7.47
N CYS A 154 -8.34 19.51 -8.37
CA CYS A 154 -6.92 19.41 -8.03
C CYS A 154 -6.18 20.75 -8.07
N ASN A 155 -6.91 21.88 -8.15
CA ASN A 155 -6.33 23.21 -8.28
C ASN A 155 -5.26 23.26 -9.37
N ALA A 156 -5.57 22.74 -10.56
CA ALA A 156 -4.57 22.60 -11.62
C ALA A 156 -4.01 23.96 -12.05
N ARG A 157 -2.70 24.12 -11.94
CA ARG A 157 -1.97 25.35 -12.30
C ARG A 157 -0.93 25.05 -13.36
N ARG A 158 -0.75 25.97 -14.30
CA ARG A 158 0.36 25.90 -15.25
C ARG A 158 1.63 26.33 -14.51
N GLY A 159 2.49 25.37 -14.20
CA GLY A 159 3.84 25.62 -13.72
C GLY A 159 4.85 25.64 -14.87
N ARG A 160 6.13 25.90 -14.54
CA ARG A 160 7.24 25.93 -15.50
C ARG A 160 7.49 24.58 -16.19
N PHE A 161 7.17 23.47 -15.53
CA PHE A 161 7.43 22.10 -16.01
C PHE A 161 6.18 21.36 -16.50
N GLY A 162 5.08 22.08 -16.71
CA GLY A 162 3.79 21.50 -17.07
C GLY A 162 2.72 21.82 -16.03
N TRP A 163 1.69 20.98 -15.97
CA TRP A 163 0.57 21.19 -15.06
C TRP A 163 0.88 20.62 -13.67
N ASP A 164 0.86 21.48 -12.66
CA ASP A 164 0.79 21.05 -11.27
C ASP A 164 -0.67 20.76 -10.94
N VAL A 165 -0.95 19.50 -10.59
CA VAL A 165 -2.28 18.98 -10.25
C VAL A 165 -2.29 18.38 -8.84
N THR A 166 -1.40 18.86 -7.97
CA THR A 166 -1.17 18.28 -6.66
C THR A 166 -2.00 18.92 -5.55
N GLY A 167 -2.67 20.03 -5.86
CA GLY A 167 -3.51 20.77 -4.92
C GLY A 167 -4.90 20.14 -4.72
N LEU A 168 -5.72 20.88 -3.98
CA LEU A 168 -7.13 20.58 -3.72
C LEU A 168 -7.95 21.85 -3.97
N SER A 169 -9.06 21.70 -4.69
CA SER A 169 -10.08 22.73 -4.90
C SER A 169 -11.46 22.07 -4.85
N ASN A 170 -12.51 22.84 -4.54
CA ASN A 170 -13.90 22.37 -4.53
C ASN A 170 -14.10 21.07 -3.74
N ALA A 171 -13.52 21.00 -2.53
CA ALA A 171 -13.49 19.78 -1.72
C ALA A 171 -14.89 19.28 -1.34
N ASP A 172 -15.81 20.20 -1.03
CA ASP A 172 -17.19 19.86 -0.68
C ASP A 172 -17.95 19.28 -1.87
N GLU A 173 -17.81 19.86 -3.06
CA GLU A 173 -18.42 19.34 -4.28
C GLU A 173 -17.87 17.94 -4.61
N LEU A 174 -16.55 17.75 -4.49
CA LEU A 174 -15.94 16.43 -4.67
C LEU A 174 -16.52 15.44 -3.66
N HIS A 175 -16.69 15.85 -2.40
CA HIS A 175 -17.24 14.99 -1.35
C HIS A 175 -18.68 14.55 -1.66
N GLU A 176 -19.55 15.47 -2.09
CA GLU A 176 -20.94 15.15 -2.45
C GLU A 176 -21.01 14.21 -3.67
N LYS A 177 -20.19 14.46 -4.70
CA LYS A 177 -20.09 13.55 -5.85
C LYS A 177 -19.60 12.16 -5.45
N LEU A 178 -18.65 12.05 -4.50
CA LEU A 178 -18.17 10.75 -4.05
C LEU A 178 -19.24 9.95 -3.29
N LYS A 179 -20.14 10.60 -2.55
CA LYS A 179 -21.21 9.91 -1.80
C LYS A 179 -22.16 9.11 -2.70
N THR A 180 -22.31 9.46 -3.97
CA THR A 180 -23.23 8.76 -4.88
C THR A 180 -22.70 7.40 -5.36
N ILE A 181 -21.37 7.20 -5.29
CA ILE A 181 -20.69 6.00 -5.80
C ILE A 181 -19.83 5.28 -4.74
N MET A 182 -19.61 5.91 -3.58
CA MET A 182 -18.76 5.39 -2.51
C MET A 182 -19.58 5.10 -1.26
N VAL A 183 -19.44 3.87 -0.76
CA VAL A 183 -19.90 3.50 0.58
C VAL A 183 -18.70 3.48 1.51
N ARG A 184 -18.70 4.35 2.53
CA ARG A 184 -17.65 4.43 3.55
C ARG A 184 -18.27 4.42 4.94
N ARG A 185 -17.71 3.62 5.85
CA ARG A 185 -18.03 3.64 7.28
C ARG A 185 -16.75 3.77 8.09
N LEU A 186 -16.80 4.48 9.23
CA LEU A 186 -15.69 4.54 10.16
C LEU A 186 -15.82 3.40 11.17
N LYS A 187 -14.69 2.92 11.71
CA LYS A 187 -14.70 1.90 12.77
C LYS A 187 -15.50 2.37 13.99
N SER A 188 -15.43 3.65 14.33
CA SER A 188 -16.25 4.27 15.37
C SER A 188 -17.76 4.09 15.17
N ASP A 189 -18.21 3.96 13.92
CA ASP A 189 -19.63 3.88 13.57
C ASP A 189 -20.16 2.44 13.65
N VAL A 190 -19.27 1.44 13.68
CA VAL A 190 -19.63 0.01 13.58
C VAL A 190 -19.02 -0.89 14.66
N LEU A 191 -17.95 -0.45 15.32
CA LEU A 191 -17.19 -1.20 16.33
C LEU A 191 -16.97 -0.31 17.56
N SER A 192 -17.98 -0.25 18.42
CA SER A 192 -17.94 0.55 19.66
C SER A 192 -17.01 0.00 20.73
N GLU A 193 -16.54 -1.25 20.59
CA GLU A 193 -15.69 -1.94 21.57
C GLU A 193 -14.19 -1.63 21.39
N LEU A 194 -13.78 -1.05 20.25
CA LEU A 194 -12.38 -0.75 19.99
C LEU A 194 -11.95 0.54 20.71
N PRO A 195 -10.91 0.52 21.56
CA PRO A 195 -10.42 1.72 22.21
C PRO A 195 -9.87 2.72 21.17
N PRO A 196 -9.95 4.03 21.44
CA PRO A 196 -9.41 5.05 20.55
C PRO A 196 -7.89 4.91 20.42
N LYS A 197 -7.36 5.21 19.24
CA LYS A 197 -5.91 5.25 19.01
C LYS A 197 -5.31 6.47 19.68
N GLN A 198 -4.28 6.27 20.49
CA GLN A 198 -3.45 7.35 21.02
C GLN A 198 -2.17 7.46 20.21
N ARG A 199 -1.83 8.69 19.77
CA ARG A 199 -0.60 8.97 19.03
C ARG A 199 0.27 9.92 19.85
N SER A 200 1.52 9.55 20.06
CA SER A 200 2.51 10.35 20.78
C SER A 200 3.79 10.47 19.96
N ILE A 201 4.39 11.65 19.95
CA ILE A 201 5.70 11.90 19.32
C ILE A 201 6.77 11.81 20.41
N VAL A 202 7.75 10.95 20.21
CA VAL A 202 8.90 10.79 21.12
C VAL A 202 10.14 11.38 20.45
N PRO A 203 10.68 12.51 20.94
CA PRO A 203 11.94 13.03 20.47
C PRO A 203 13.07 12.05 20.81
N VAL A 204 13.87 11.68 19.81
CA VAL A 204 15.05 10.83 19.98
C VAL A 204 16.30 11.59 19.59
N LYS A 205 17.42 11.28 20.26
CA LYS A 205 18.71 11.84 19.89
C LYS A 205 19.15 11.23 18.55
N ILE A 206 19.70 12.08 17.69
CA ILE A 206 20.43 11.67 16.50
C ILE A 206 21.91 11.74 16.88
N ASP A 207 22.72 10.79 16.43
CA ASP A 207 24.16 10.90 16.62
C ASP A 207 24.72 12.17 15.96
N THR A 208 25.88 12.59 16.43
CA THR A 208 26.47 13.88 16.03
C THR A 208 26.86 13.93 14.56
N GLU A 209 27.32 12.81 13.99
CA GLU A 209 27.82 12.74 12.62
C GLU A 209 26.65 12.79 11.62
N HIS A 210 25.68 11.89 11.76
CA HIS A 210 24.48 11.91 10.93
C HIS A 210 23.64 13.18 11.17
N GLY A 211 23.62 13.71 12.40
CA GLY A 211 22.96 14.98 12.71
C GLY A 211 23.57 16.15 11.95
N LYS A 212 24.90 16.20 11.79
CA LYS A 212 25.59 17.20 10.97
C LYS A 212 25.29 16.99 9.49
N SER A 213 25.46 15.77 8.99
CA SER A 213 25.15 15.38 7.60
C SER A 213 23.72 15.72 7.19
N CYS A 214 22.73 15.47 8.06
CA CYS A 214 21.33 15.79 7.78
C CYS A 214 21.10 17.29 7.62
N ARG A 215 21.77 18.13 8.42
CA ARG A 215 21.65 19.59 8.32
C ARG A 215 22.24 20.09 7.01
N GLU A 216 23.46 19.65 6.67
CA GLU A 216 24.13 19.99 5.42
C GLU A 216 23.27 19.58 4.21
N LEU A 217 22.77 18.34 4.17
CA LEU A 217 21.90 17.86 3.09
C LEU A 217 20.59 18.65 2.97
N MET A 218 20.03 19.13 4.09
CA MET A 218 18.82 19.95 4.07
C MET A 218 19.08 21.38 3.57
N GLU A 219 20.22 21.97 3.92
CA GLU A 219 20.67 23.28 3.44
C GLU A 219 20.95 23.23 1.93
N ASP A 220 21.66 22.20 1.46
CA ASP A 220 21.91 21.96 0.04
C ASP A 220 20.60 21.75 -0.72
N MET A 221 19.67 20.97 -0.15
CA MET A 221 18.36 20.75 -0.76
C MET A 221 17.56 22.05 -0.90
N GLN A 222 17.59 22.93 0.12
CA GLN A 222 16.92 24.22 0.06
C GLN A 222 17.52 25.11 -1.03
N SER A 223 18.84 25.15 -1.11
CA SER A 223 19.58 25.90 -2.15
C SER A 223 19.26 25.37 -3.55
N ALA A 224 19.23 24.04 -3.73
CA ALA A 224 18.84 23.40 -4.98
C ALA A 224 17.37 23.65 -5.35
N ARG A 225 16.46 23.82 -4.38
CA ARG A 225 15.07 24.18 -4.66
C ARG A 225 14.91 25.64 -5.06
N GLN A 226 15.67 26.55 -4.46
CA GLN A 226 15.63 27.96 -4.83
C GLN A 226 16.09 28.17 -6.27
N SER A 227 17.13 27.45 -6.70
CA SER A 227 17.58 27.51 -8.11
C SER A 227 16.54 26.94 -9.10
N VAL A 228 15.71 25.97 -8.70
CA VAL A 228 14.58 25.48 -9.53
C VAL A 228 13.61 26.61 -9.86
N ASP A 229 13.33 27.51 -8.92
CA ASP A 229 12.38 28.61 -9.11
C ASP A 229 12.90 29.66 -10.12
N GLU A 230 14.22 29.76 -10.26
CA GLU A 230 14.88 30.70 -11.17
C GLU A 230 15.10 30.12 -12.57
N LEU A 231 15.41 28.82 -12.68
CA LEU A 231 15.77 28.14 -13.94
C LEU A 231 14.54 27.77 -14.81
N VAL A 232 14.79 27.46 -16.09
CA VAL A 232 13.76 27.00 -17.06
C VAL A 232 14.28 25.78 -17.83
N GLY A 233 13.37 24.90 -18.28
CA GLY A 233 13.73 23.80 -19.18
C GLY A 233 14.56 22.69 -18.53
N ALA A 234 15.61 22.23 -19.22
CA ALA A 234 16.42 21.07 -18.80
C ALA A 234 17.19 21.32 -17.49
N ASP A 235 17.70 22.54 -17.28
CA ASP A 235 18.47 22.90 -16.09
C ASP A 235 17.60 22.81 -14.82
N ALA A 236 16.35 23.24 -14.95
CA ALA A 236 15.39 23.27 -13.87
C ALA A 236 14.86 21.83 -13.57
N TYR A 237 14.90 20.92 -14.55
CA TYR A 237 14.67 19.48 -14.32
C TYR A 237 15.86 18.85 -13.58
N GLY A 238 17.09 19.21 -13.94
CA GLY A 238 18.31 18.80 -13.24
C GLY A 238 18.31 19.23 -11.77
N ALA A 239 18.00 20.49 -11.49
CA ALA A 239 17.92 21.01 -10.12
C ALA A 239 16.81 20.32 -9.29
N ASN A 240 15.65 20.03 -9.89
CA ASN A 240 14.59 19.26 -9.22
C ASN A 240 15.00 17.82 -8.89
N PHE A 241 15.69 17.16 -9.83
CA PHE A 241 16.23 15.83 -9.61
C PHE A 241 17.24 15.84 -8.46
N GLU A 242 18.11 16.85 -8.43
CA GLU A 242 19.12 17.03 -7.40
C GLU A 242 18.53 17.31 -6.02
N ALA A 243 17.57 18.23 -5.92
CA ALA A 243 16.84 18.47 -4.67
C ALA A 243 16.14 17.21 -4.16
N ARG A 244 15.59 16.38 -5.07
CA ARG A 244 14.99 15.10 -4.69
C ARG A 244 16.04 14.09 -4.23
N ARG A 245 17.21 14.04 -4.87
CA ARG A 245 18.33 13.19 -4.47
C ARG A 245 18.80 13.53 -3.06
N LEU A 246 19.03 14.81 -2.78
CA LEU A 246 19.45 15.31 -1.46
C LEU A 246 18.41 15.01 -0.39
N LEU A 247 17.12 15.21 -0.68
CA LEU A 247 16.04 14.85 0.24
C LEU A 247 16.05 13.35 0.61
N MET A 248 16.25 12.48 -0.38
CA MET A 248 16.31 11.03 -0.13
C MET A 248 17.54 10.65 0.71
N GLN A 249 18.67 11.31 0.49
CA GLN A 249 19.88 11.11 1.31
C GLN A 249 19.66 11.60 2.75
N ALA A 250 19.04 12.76 2.93
CA ALA A 250 18.71 13.28 4.26
C ALA A 250 17.74 12.34 4.99
N TYR A 251 16.74 11.80 4.28
CA TYR A 251 15.81 10.83 4.84
C TYR A 251 16.54 9.57 5.31
N GLN A 252 17.43 9.00 4.50
CA GLN A 252 18.25 7.85 4.89
C GLN A 252 19.17 8.15 6.07
N SER A 253 19.95 9.24 6.00
CA SER A 253 20.90 9.64 7.05
C SER A 253 20.18 9.86 8.39
N SER A 254 19.01 10.51 8.36
CA SER A 254 18.19 10.72 9.56
C SER A 254 17.64 9.41 10.14
N GLY A 255 17.34 8.42 9.28
CA GLY A 255 16.92 7.09 9.65
C GLY A 255 18.01 6.33 10.39
N ILE A 256 19.20 6.28 9.80
CA ILE A 256 20.38 5.62 10.38
C ILE A 256 20.77 6.28 11.69
N GLY A 257 20.85 7.62 11.72
CA GLY A 257 21.37 8.31 12.87
C GLY A 257 20.49 8.25 14.13
N LYS A 258 19.19 7.98 13.98
CA LYS A 258 18.29 7.69 15.11
C LYS A 258 18.14 6.21 15.44
N ALA A 259 18.62 5.29 14.58
CA ALA A 259 18.32 3.86 14.70
C ALA A 259 18.74 3.29 16.07
N LYS A 260 19.89 3.75 16.62
CA LYS A 260 20.35 3.36 17.95
C LYS A 260 19.42 3.85 19.06
N SER A 261 19.05 5.14 19.07
CA SER A 261 18.15 5.69 20.08
C SER A 261 16.73 5.13 19.98
N VAL A 262 16.26 4.83 18.77
CA VAL A 262 15.00 4.09 18.58
C VAL A 262 15.11 2.67 19.12
N SER A 263 16.25 2.00 18.93
CA SER A 263 16.48 0.66 19.50
C SER A 263 16.43 0.68 21.02
N GLU A 264 17.06 1.68 21.66
CA GLU A 264 17.00 1.90 23.11
C GLU A 264 15.55 2.11 23.57
N PHE A 265 14.80 2.98 22.89
CA PHE A 265 13.38 3.19 23.19
C PHE A 265 12.53 1.92 23.08
N VAL A 266 12.72 1.11 22.02
CA VAL A 266 12.01 -0.17 21.84
C VAL A 266 12.36 -1.14 22.98
N LEU A 267 13.63 -1.20 23.39
CA LEU A 267 14.08 -2.06 24.48
C LEU A 267 13.51 -1.61 25.84
N ASP A 268 13.47 -0.31 26.10
CA ASP A 268 12.87 0.25 27.32
C ASP A 268 11.36 0.00 27.36
N TRP A 269 10.67 0.16 26.23
CA TRP A 269 9.26 -0.21 26.09
C TRP A 269 9.03 -1.70 26.38
N LEU A 270 9.90 -2.58 25.84
CA LEU A 270 9.83 -4.02 26.08
C LEU A 270 10.15 -4.40 27.52
N ALA A 271 10.93 -3.61 28.25
CA ALA A 271 11.19 -3.82 29.68
C ALA A 271 9.98 -3.45 30.55
N GLY A 272 9.14 -2.52 30.10
CA GLY A 272 7.91 -2.09 30.80
C GLY A 272 6.79 -3.14 30.85
N SER A 273 6.89 -4.24 30.09
CA SER A 273 5.92 -5.34 30.11
C SER A 273 6.63 -6.66 29.80
N THR A 274 6.17 -7.79 30.34
CA THR A 274 6.71 -9.11 29.96
C THR A 274 5.90 -9.84 28.90
N THR A 275 4.67 -9.36 28.62
CA THR A 275 3.70 -10.06 27.77
C THR A 275 3.27 -9.27 26.53
N GLN A 276 3.31 -7.94 26.59
CA GLN A 276 2.83 -7.10 25.49
C GLN A 276 3.71 -7.24 24.24
N LYS A 277 3.08 -7.16 23.07
CA LYS A 277 3.73 -7.21 21.77
C LYS A 277 3.64 -5.88 21.06
N VAL A 278 4.66 -5.58 20.26
CA VAL A 278 4.80 -4.32 19.53
C VAL A 278 5.13 -4.55 18.06
N LEU A 279 4.53 -3.72 17.20
CA LEU A 279 4.91 -3.60 15.81
C LEU A 279 5.91 -2.45 15.69
N VAL A 280 7.07 -2.70 15.07
CA VAL A 280 8.09 -1.68 14.84
C VAL A 280 8.26 -1.53 13.33
N PHE A 281 7.85 -0.38 12.80
CA PHE A 281 7.93 -0.07 11.38
C PHE A 281 9.17 0.76 11.05
N ALA A 282 9.91 0.33 10.04
CA ALA A 282 11.05 1.06 9.48
C ALA A 282 11.03 0.99 7.94
N HIS A 283 11.79 1.85 7.29
CA HIS A 283 11.86 1.94 5.83
C HIS A 283 13.18 1.38 5.29
N HIS A 284 14.30 1.88 5.80
CA HIS A 284 15.62 1.52 5.32
C HIS A 284 16.09 0.21 5.93
N LYS A 285 16.72 -0.65 5.11
CA LYS A 285 17.21 -1.96 5.53
C LYS A 285 18.22 -1.83 6.68
N GLU A 286 19.13 -0.87 6.60
CA GLU A 286 20.15 -0.63 7.61
C GLU A 286 19.58 -0.25 8.99
N VAL A 287 18.48 0.51 9.01
CA VAL A 287 17.74 0.82 10.23
C VAL A 287 17.11 -0.44 10.81
N MET A 288 16.50 -1.27 9.96
CA MET A 288 15.95 -2.57 10.36
C MET A 288 17.03 -3.52 10.90
N ASP A 289 18.19 -3.58 10.24
CA ASP A 289 19.34 -4.41 10.65
C ASP A 289 19.86 -3.96 12.03
N THR A 290 19.96 -2.65 12.25
CA THR A 290 20.36 -2.07 13.54
C THR A 290 19.38 -2.42 14.66
N LEU A 291 18.08 -2.25 14.43
CA LEU A 291 17.03 -2.59 15.38
C LEU A 291 17.05 -4.10 15.70
N GLU A 292 17.13 -4.95 14.66
CA GLU A 292 17.19 -6.40 14.80
C GLU A 292 18.39 -6.86 15.62
N ALA A 293 19.58 -6.31 15.36
CA ALA A 293 20.79 -6.61 16.12
C ALA A 293 20.66 -6.21 17.59
N ALA A 294 20.11 -5.02 17.88
CA ALA A 294 19.91 -4.54 19.25
C ALA A 294 18.92 -5.41 20.03
N ILE A 295 17.78 -5.75 19.43
CA ILE A 295 16.74 -6.62 20.01
C ILE A 295 17.30 -8.01 20.30
N SER A 296 17.98 -8.61 19.31
CA SER A 296 18.56 -9.96 19.42
C SER A 296 19.64 -10.03 20.49
N LYS A 297 20.47 -9.00 20.62
CA LYS A 297 21.57 -8.96 21.60
C LYS A 297 21.07 -8.83 23.04
N LYS A 298 20.11 -7.94 23.28
CA LYS A 298 19.70 -7.59 24.65
C LYS A 298 18.65 -8.51 25.24
N LEU A 299 17.83 -9.18 24.42
CA LEU A 299 16.72 -9.99 24.93
C LEU A 299 16.95 -11.49 24.74
N LYS A 300 17.76 -12.09 25.63
CA LYS A 300 17.86 -13.56 25.73
C LYS A 300 16.50 -14.14 26.12
N GLY A 301 15.74 -14.66 25.15
CA GLY A 301 14.46 -15.34 25.37
C GLY A 301 13.22 -14.61 24.83
N VAL A 302 13.33 -13.34 24.43
CA VAL A 302 12.26 -12.64 23.67
C VAL A 302 12.62 -12.71 22.19
N GLY A 303 11.78 -13.40 21.43
CA GLY A 303 11.94 -13.50 19.99
C GLY A 303 11.33 -12.30 19.26
N HIS A 304 11.78 -12.14 18.02
CA HIS A 304 11.19 -11.23 17.05
C HIS A 304 10.89 -11.95 15.74
N ILE A 305 10.07 -11.32 14.91
CA ILE A 305 10.00 -11.61 13.47
C ILE A 305 10.44 -10.39 12.70
N ARG A 306 10.89 -10.62 11.46
CA ARG A 306 11.16 -9.56 10.49
C ARG A 306 10.38 -9.82 9.21
N ILE A 307 9.74 -8.81 8.63
CA ILE A 307 9.13 -8.86 7.31
C ILE A 307 9.54 -7.61 6.53
N ASP A 308 10.40 -7.81 5.53
CA ASP A 308 10.83 -6.78 4.58
C ASP A 308 10.68 -7.27 3.13
N GLY A 309 11.24 -6.50 2.18
CA GLY A 309 11.18 -6.82 0.75
C GLY A 309 11.89 -8.12 0.36
N ALA A 310 12.83 -8.62 1.18
CA ALA A 310 13.56 -9.85 0.90
C ALA A 310 12.77 -11.11 1.31
N VAL A 311 11.75 -10.98 2.17
CA VAL A 311 10.98 -12.12 2.66
C VAL A 311 9.94 -12.58 1.62
N PRO A 312 10.04 -13.82 1.12
CA PRO A 312 9.09 -14.37 0.15
C PRO A 312 7.65 -14.39 0.70
N PRO A 313 6.61 -14.18 -0.14
CA PRO A 313 5.22 -14.16 0.30
C PRO A 313 4.78 -15.36 1.15
N ALA A 314 5.22 -16.58 0.79
CA ALA A 314 4.88 -17.81 1.52
C ALA A 314 5.44 -17.81 2.97
N GLU A 315 6.64 -17.25 3.17
CA GLU A 315 7.25 -17.13 4.50
C GLU A 315 6.57 -16.06 5.37
N ARG A 316 6.03 -15.00 4.76
CA ARG A 316 5.36 -13.92 5.49
C ARG A 316 4.21 -14.47 6.34
N ALA A 317 3.39 -15.34 5.76
CA ALA A 317 2.26 -15.96 6.47
C ALA A 317 2.73 -16.78 7.68
N MET A 318 3.81 -17.55 7.54
CA MET A 318 4.40 -18.31 8.65
C MET A 318 4.92 -17.39 9.76
N ARG A 319 5.62 -16.30 9.41
CA ARG A 319 6.12 -15.31 10.37
C ARG A 319 4.98 -14.63 11.12
N VAL A 320 3.93 -14.20 10.41
CA VAL A 320 2.73 -13.63 11.03
C VAL A 320 2.07 -14.61 12.00
N ARG A 321 1.88 -15.88 11.59
CA ARG A 321 1.33 -16.90 12.49
C ARG A 321 2.20 -17.08 13.73
N LYS A 322 3.53 -17.12 13.57
CA LYS A 322 4.50 -17.24 14.67
C LYS A 322 4.35 -16.07 15.65
N PHE A 323 4.27 -14.84 15.14
CA PHE A 323 4.06 -13.64 15.97
C PHE A 323 2.71 -13.64 16.67
N GLN A 324 1.63 -14.05 16.00
CA GLN A 324 0.29 -14.08 16.58
C GLN A 324 0.17 -15.12 17.71
N THR A 325 0.77 -16.30 17.54
CA THR A 325 0.54 -17.47 18.42
C THR A 325 1.60 -17.71 19.48
N ASN A 326 2.85 -17.30 19.27
CA ASN A 326 3.93 -17.58 20.22
C ASN A 326 4.12 -16.41 21.20
N GLY A 327 3.84 -16.63 22.49
CA GLY A 327 3.99 -15.60 23.54
C GLY A 327 5.42 -15.09 23.74
N ARG A 328 6.45 -15.87 23.38
CA ARG A 328 7.84 -15.44 23.47
C ARG A 328 8.23 -14.46 22.37
N ILE A 329 7.48 -14.40 21.27
CA ILE A 329 7.75 -13.47 20.17
C ILE A 329 6.95 -12.19 20.40
N ARG A 330 7.66 -11.13 20.78
CA ARG A 330 7.03 -9.87 21.21
C ARG A 330 7.29 -8.71 20.27
N VAL A 331 8.20 -8.83 19.33
CA VAL A 331 8.49 -7.77 18.35
C VAL A 331 8.23 -8.27 16.93
N ALA A 332 7.50 -7.47 16.15
CA ALA A 332 7.46 -7.61 14.71
C ALA A 332 8.15 -6.41 14.05
N LEU A 333 9.33 -6.64 13.47
CA LEU A 333 10.04 -5.64 12.67
C LEU A 333 9.51 -5.68 11.24
N LEU A 334 8.89 -4.59 10.80
CA LEU A 334 8.11 -4.55 9.57
C LEU A 334 8.60 -3.42 8.68
N SER A 335 8.81 -3.71 7.40
CA SER A 335 9.02 -2.66 6.40
C SER A 335 7.70 -1.91 6.17
N VAL A 336 7.72 -0.58 6.29
CA VAL A 336 6.54 0.28 6.10
C VAL A 336 5.84 -0.01 4.75
N THR A 337 6.61 -0.22 3.69
CA THR A 337 6.09 -0.44 2.34
C THR A 337 5.82 -1.92 2.04
N ALA A 338 6.65 -2.84 2.55
CA ALA A 338 6.50 -4.27 2.23
C ALA A 338 5.43 -4.98 3.08
N ALA A 339 5.14 -4.47 4.29
CA ALA A 339 4.25 -5.09 5.27
C ALA A 339 3.01 -4.22 5.60
N GLY A 340 2.85 -3.05 4.97
CA GLY A 340 1.71 -2.15 5.21
C GLY A 340 0.34 -2.67 4.73
N VAL A 341 0.31 -3.69 3.86
CA VAL A 341 -0.92 -4.19 3.23
C VAL A 341 -1.10 -5.69 3.41
N GLY A 342 -2.33 -6.10 3.73
CA GLY A 342 -2.76 -7.50 3.69
C GLY A 342 -2.29 -8.40 4.83
N LEU A 343 -1.63 -7.87 5.86
CA LEU A 343 -1.31 -8.62 7.08
C LEU A 343 -2.31 -8.31 8.19
N THR A 344 -2.58 -9.29 9.07
CA THR A 344 -3.40 -9.14 10.28
C THR A 344 -2.52 -9.42 11.49
N LEU A 345 -2.29 -8.42 12.34
CA LEU A 345 -1.31 -8.43 13.44
C LEU A 345 -1.93 -7.98 14.78
N THR A 346 -3.12 -8.51 15.07
CA THR A 346 -3.97 -8.19 16.22
C THR A 346 -3.39 -8.57 17.59
N ALA A 347 -2.38 -9.45 17.67
CA ALA A 347 -1.72 -9.76 18.95
C ALA A 347 -0.86 -8.61 19.50
N ALA A 348 -0.59 -7.57 18.71
CA ALA A 348 0.07 -6.35 19.18
C ALA A 348 -0.97 -5.30 19.59
N THR A 349 -0.65 -4.50 20.60
CA THR A 349 -1.46 -3.35 21.01
C THR A 349 -0.77 -2.02 20.76
N SER A 350 0.53 -2.04 20.44
CA SER A 350 1.36 -0.86 20.25
C SER A 350 2.08 -0.90 18.90
N VAL A 351 2.25 0.30 18.32
CA VAL A 351 2.95 0.52 17.05
C VAL A 351 3.99 1.61 17.27
N ILE A 352 5.23 1.32 16.89
CA ILE A 352 6.34 2.27 16.90
C ILE A 352 6.79 2.47 15.46
N PHE A 353 6.77 3.71 14.98
CA PHE A 353 7.38 4.07 13.71
C PHE A 353 8.81 4.55 13.95
N ALA A 354 9.80 3.69 13.67
CA ALA A 354 11.19 4.09 13.65
C ALA A 354 11.43 5.13 12.55
N GLU A 355 10.72 4.99 11.42
CA GLU A 355 10.78 5.92 10.29
C GLU A 355 9.38 6.26 9.80
N LEU A 356 9.20 7.54 9.44
CA LEU A 356 7.92 8.07 8.96
C LEU A 356 7.96 8.17 7.44
N HIS A 357 7.01 7.51 6.79
CA HIS A 357 6.80 7.62 5.36
C HIS A 357 6.11 8.96 5.05
N TRP A 358 6.54 9.64 3.98
CA TRP A 358 5.99 10.96 3.58
C TRP A 358 4.52 10.92 3.14
N THR A 359 3.97 9.73 2.85
CA THR A 359 2.56 9.53 2.50
C THR A 359 1.75 9.10 3.73
N PRO A 360 0.82 9.93 4.24
CA PRO A 360 0.05 9.63 5.45
C PRO A 360 -0.80 8.37 5.35
N GLY A 361 -1.40 8.09 4.18
CA GLY A 361 -2.22 6.89 3.98
C GLY A 361 -1.45 5.58 4.21
N VAL A 362 -0.14 5.57 3.93
CA VAL A 362 0.72 4.40 4.17
C VAL A 362 0.90 4.16 5.68
N LEU A 363 1.07 5.23 6.46
CA LEU A 363 1.17 5.13 7.92
C LEU A 363 -0.15 4.68 8.55
N ALA A 364 -1.28 5.25 8.09
CA ALA A 364 -2.62 4.86 8.54
C ALA A 364 -2.90 3.37 8.28
N GLN A 365 -2.57 2.87 7.09
CA GLN A 365 -2.72 1.44 6.78
C GLN A 365 -1.84 0.55 7.67
N ALA A 366 -0.64 1.00 8.03
CA ALA A 366 0.30 0.28 8.88
C ALA A 366 -0.18 0.19 10.34
N GLU A 367 -0.71 1.27 10.92
CA GLU A 367 -1.28 1.22 12.29
C GLU A 367 -2.59 0.42 12.35
N ASP A 368 -3.39 0.41 11.28
CA ASP A 368 -4.64 -0.39 11.18
C ASP A 368 -4.39 -1.92 11.14
N ARG A 369 -3.13 -2.37 11.17
CA ARG A 369 -2.78 -3.80 11.21
C ARG A 369 -3.01 -4.44 12.58
N CYS A 370 -2.85 -3.67 13.65
CA CYS A 370 -3.07 -4.14 15.03
C CYS A 370 -4.42 -3.70 15.60
N HIS A 371 -4.99 -2.61 15.09
CA HIS A 371 -6.30 -2.10 15.51
C HIS A 371 -7.38 -2.66 14.58
N ARG A 372 -7.90 -3.87 14.84
CA ARG A 372 -8.93 -4.53 14.02
C ARG A 372 -10.05 -5.11 14.83
#